data_AF-A0A9X5GQ27-F1
#
_entry.id   AF-A0A9X5GQ27-F1
#
_cell.length_a   1.000
_cell.length_b   1.000
_cell.length_c   1.000
_cell.angle_alpha   90.00
_cell.angle_beta   90.00
_cell.angle_gamma   90.00
#
_symmetry.space_group_name_H-M   'P 1'
#
loop_
_entity.id
_entity.type
_entity.pdbx_description
1 polymer ?
#
loop_
_entity_poly.entity_id
_entity_poly.type
_entity_poly.pdbx_seq_one_letter_code
_entity_poly.pdbx_strand_id
1 'polypeptide(L)'
;MKTIEQKEFDKILAEGGEEGLRELKDWLRQENQRIQTEKKELKRKKDKLLAERKQFETDMDQATRQLDVEQRIFKQDQAFFDKKMAILRDGFIQLNTDQEKLEKEKLLFEAEKSTRSGLASKENSAKLARMLFQGVNSQLALKKRYKDLIKMYHPDNVAGDNEMVLMINEAYEELRQEFELEMRA
;
A
#
# COMPACT_ATOMS: atom_id res chain seq x y z
N MET A 1 -0.24 7.97 -79.69
CA MET A 1 0.90 7.74 -80.60
C MET A 1 0.67 6.41 -81.29
N LYS A 2 0.85 6.32 -82.62
CA LYS A 2 0.80 5.05 -83.33
C LYS A 2 2.07 4.24 -82.97
N THR A 3 1.88 3.04 -82.45
CA THR A 3 2.96 2.07 -82.26
C THR A 3 3.17 1.38 -83.61
N ILE A 4 4.35 1.54 -84.22
CA ILE A 4 4.69 0.80 -85.43
C ILE A 4 5.07 -0.61 -84.99
N GLU A 5 4.34 -1.61 -85.45
CA GLU A 5 4.69 -3.01 -85.19
C GLU A 5 5.96 -3.39 -85.95
N GLN A 6 6.72 -4.34 -85.40
CA GLN A 6 8.01 -4.73 -85.94
C GLN A 6 7.93 -5.18 -87.42
N LYS A 7 6.83 -5.84 -87.81
CA LYS A 7 6.57 -6.24 -89.22
C LYS A 7 6.33 -5.06 -90.15
N GLU A 8 5.74 -3.98 -89.66
CA GLU A 8 5.44 -2.77 -90.44
C GLU A 8 6.69 -1.89 -90.57
N PHE A 9 7.53 -1.87 -89.52
CA PHE A 9 8.86 -1.27 -89.51
C PHE A 9 9.77 -1.90 -90.58
N ASP A 10 9.86 -3.24 -90.60
CA ASP A 10 10.70 -4.00 -91.53
C ASP A 10 10.25 -3.81 -93.00
N LYS A 11 8.94 -3.68 -93.23
CA LYS A 11 8.37 -3.42 -94.57
C LYS A 11 8.71 -2.03 -95.10
N ILE A 12 8.59 -0.98 -94.27
CA ILE A 12 8.94 0.40 -94.66
C ILE A 12 10.45 0.53 -94.92
N LEU A 13 11.28 -0.23 -94.22
CA LEU A 13 12.73 -0.30 -94.46
C LEU A 13 13.11 -1.02 -95.76
N ALA A 14 12.38 -2.07 -96.14
CA ALA A 14 12.68 -2.87 -97.33
C ALA A 14 12.09 -2.29 -98.63
N GLU A 15 10.90 -1.69 -98.56
CA GLU A 15 10.12 -1.29 -99.75
C GLU A 15 9.69 0.20 -99.74
N GLY A 16 10.02 0.94 -98.68
CA GLY A 16 9.55 2.32 -98.52
C GLY A 16 10.21 3.32 -99.46
N GLY A 17 9.39 4.19 -100.07
CA GLY A 17 9.87 5.37 -100.79
C GLY A 17 10.47 6.43 -99.86
N GLU A 18 10.99 7.51 -100.45
CA GLU A 18 11.71 8.59 -99.73
C GLU A 18 10.86 9.27 -98.63
N GLU A 19 9.53 9.25 -98.77
CA GLU A 19 8.57 9.80 -97.81
C GLU A 19 8.34 8.86 -96.61
N GLY A 20 8.13 7.56 -96.87
CA GLY A 20 7.96 6.54 -95.81
C GLY A 20 9.21 6.37 -94.94
N LEU A 21 10.40 6.45 -95.54
CA LEU A 21 11.67 6.47 -94.79
C LEU A 21 11.82 7.73 -93.93
N ARG A 22 11.27 8.88 -94.37
CA ARG A 22 11.29 10.14 -93.62
C ARG A 22 10.40 10.06 -92.39
N GLU A 23 9.18 9.55 -92.55
CA GLU A 23 8.25 9.32 -91.44
C GLU A 23 8.81 8.32 -90.42
N LEU A 24 9.45 7.25 -90.88
CA LEU A 24 10.10 6.27 -90.02
C LEU A 24 11.23 6.88 -89.18
N LYS A 25 12.04 7.73 -89.80
CA LYS A 25 13.13 8.46 -89.12
C LYS A 25 12.59 9.41 -88.06
N ASP A 26 11.51 10.13 -88.35
CA ASP A 26 10.87 11.03 -87.39
C ASP A 26 10.23 10.26 -86.23
N TRP A 27 9.58 9.13 -86.51
CA TRP A 27 9.07 8.23 -85.49
C TRP A 27 10.18 7.69 -84.58
N LEU A 28 11.28 7.18 -85.15
CA LEU A 28 12.44 6.69 -84.39
C LEU A 28 13.05 7.77 -83.50
N ARG A 29 13.09 9.02 -83.98
CA ARG A 29 13.58 10.16 -83.19
C ARG A 29 12.64 10.47 -82.02
N GLN A 30 11.32 10.47 -82.25
CA GLN A 30 10.32 10.69 -81.20
C GLN A 30 10.36 9.57 -80.16
N GLU A 31 10.46 8.32 -80.59
CA GLU A 31 10.52 7.15 -79.72
C GLU A 31 11.82 7.10 -78.91
N ASN A 32 12.96 7.43 -79.52
CA ASN A 32 14.21 7.60 -78.77
C ASN A 32 14.08 8.70 -77.71
N GLN A 33 13.45 9.83 -78.02
CA GLN A 33 13.22 10.89 -77.06
C GLN A 33 12.34 10.41 -75.90
N ARG A 34 11.26 9.67 -76.19
CA ARG A 34 10.39 9.06 -75.17
C ARG A 34 11.17 8.11 -74.27
N ILE A 35 11.89 7.15 -74.84
CA ILE A 35 12.71 6.18 -74.10
C ILE A 35 13.75 6.90 -73.22
N GLN A 36 14.37 7.96 -73.71
CA GLN A 36 15.32 8.74 -72.92
C GLN A 36 14.65 9.46 -71.75
N THR A 37 13.45 10.02 -71.96
CA THR A 37 12.69 10.63 -70.86
C THR A 37 12.28 9.59 -69.82
N GLU A 38 11.76 8.43 -70.22
CA GLU A 38 11.37 7.36 -69.32
C GLU A 38 12.57 6.80 -68.55
N LYS A 39 13.73 6.61 -69.20
CA LYS A 39 14.97 6.19 -68.52
C LYS A 39 15.42 7.20 -67.46
N LYS A 40 15.32 8.50 -67.76
CA LYS A 40 15.64 9.56 -66.79
C LYS A 40 14.69 9.55 -65.61
N GLU A 41 13.38 9.42 -65.86
CA GLU A 41 12.37 9.33 -64.81
C GLU A 41 12.55 8.07 -63.95
N LEU A 42 12.83 6.92 -64.55
CA LEU A 42 13.09 5.68 -63.84
C LEU A 42 14.34 5.80 -62.96
N LYS A 43 15.41 6.43 -63.47
CA LYS A 43 16.61 6.72 -62.69
C LYS A 43 16.30 7.62 -61.50
N ARG A 44 15.56 8.72 -61.70
CA ARG A 44 15.12 9.62 -60.62
C ARG A 44 14.33 8.88 -59.55
N LYS A 45 13.38 8.02 -59.94
CA LYS A 45 12.60 7.20 -58.99
C LYS A 45 13.48 6.22 -58.21
N LYS A 46 14.43 5.56 -58.88
CA LYS A 46 15.39 4.66 -58.22
C LYS A 46 16.26 5.40 -57.20
N ASP A 47 16.79 6.55 -57.58
CA ASP A 47 17.63 7.37 -56.70
C ASP A 47 16.82 7.87 -55.48
N LYS A 48 15.56 8.26 -55.69
CA LYS A 48 14.63 8.63 -54.62
C LYS A 48 14.34 7.46 -53.66
N LEU A 49 14.02 6.28 -54.18
CA LEU A 49 13.79 5.09 -53.36
C LEU A 49 15.03 4.69 -52.55
N LEU A 50 16.23 4.82 -53.12
CA LEU A 50 17.47 4.56 -52.39
C LEU A 50 17.68 5.56 -51.25
N ALA A 51 17.37 6.83 -51.47
CA ALA A 51 17.43 7.85 -50.43
C ALA A 51 16.41 7.57 -49.31
N GLU A 52 15.16 7.25 -49.66
CA GLU A 52 14.11 6.89 -48.70
C GLU A 52 14.48 5.64 -47.90
N ARG A 53 15.03 4.60 -48.54
CA ARG A 53 15.50 3.39 -47.85
C ARG A 53 16.57 3.71 -46.81
N LYS A 54 17.54 4.56 -47.16
CA LYS A 54 18.62 4.95 -46.25
C LYS A 54 18.11 5.79 -45.08
N GLN A 55 17.15 6.68 -45.33
CA GLN A 55 16.49 7.44 -44.27
C GLN A 55 15.75 6.51 -43.32
N PHE A 56 14.94 5.60 -43.87
CA PHE A 56 14.19 4.63 -43.08
C PHE A 56 15.10 3.74 -42.22
N GLU A 57 16.22 3.27 -42.76
CA GLU A 57 17.23 2.51 -42.01
C GLU A 57 17.79 3.32 -40.84
N THR A 58 18.08 4.60 -41.04
CA THR A 58 18.55 5.50 -39.97
C THR A 58 17.48 5.73 -38.90
N ASP A 59 16.23 5.93 -39.32
CA ASP A 59 15.10 6.14 -38.41
C ASP A 59 14.80 4.87 -37.59
N MET A 60 14.90 3.69 -38.21
CA MET A 60 14.75 2.40 -37.54
C MET A 60 15.86 2.14 -36.51
N ASP A 61 17.11 2.46 -36.84
CA ASP A 61 18.23 2.38 -35.91
C ASP A 61 18.03 3.32 -34.72
N GLN A 62 17.57 4.55 -34.97
CA GLN A 62 17.28 5.52 -33.91
C GLN A 62 16.13 5.04 -33.02
N ALA A 63 15.04 4.55 -33.59
CA ALA A 63 13.89 4.04 -32.84
C ALA A 63 14.28 2.83 -31.98
N THR A 64 15.09 1.93 -32.52
CA THR A 64 15.59 0.75 -31.79
C THR A 64 16.45 1.17 -30.59
N ARG A 65 17.35 2.14 -30.77
CA ARG A 65 18.17 2.68 -29.68
C ARG A 65 17.33 3.36 -28.60
N GLN A 66 16.29 4.10 -28.99
CA GLN A 66 15.37 4.73 -28.05
C GLN A 66 14.63 3.68 -27.21
N LEU A 67 14.07 2.66 -27.85
CA LEU A 67 13.42 1.55 -27.17
C LEU A 67 14.37 0.83 -26.19
N ASP A 68 15.61 0.58 -26.59
CA ASP A 68 16.60 -0.04 -25.70
C ASP A 68 16.87 0.80 -24.44
N VAL A 69 16.97 2.12 -24.60
CA VAL A 69 17.16 3.04 -23.48
C VAL A 69 15.93 3.05 -22.57
N GLU A 70 14.74 3.19 -23.13
CA GLU A 70 13.49 3.18 -22.38
C GLU A 70 13.30 1.86 -21.63
N GLN A 71 13.59 0.72 -22.26
CA GLN A 71 13.53 -0.59 -21.61
C GLN A 71 14.51 -0.71 -20.44
N ARG A 72 15.72 -0.15 -20.56
CA ARG A 72 16.70 -0.14 -19.46
C ARG A 72 16.22 0.71 -18.30
N ILE A 73 15.71 1.91 -18.59
CA ILE A 73 15.15 2.83 -17.58
C ILE A 73 13.96 2.14 -16.89
N PHE A 74 13.03 1.58 -17.66
CA PHE A 74 11.86 0.88 -17.13
C PHE A 74 12.26 -0.28 -16.20
N LYS A 75 13.23 -1.11 -16.58
CA LYS A 75 13.74 -2.19 -15.74
C LYS A 75 14.39 -1.67 -14.45
N GLN A 76 15.12 -0.57 -14.54
CA GLN A 76 15.74 0.06 -13.38
C GLN A 76 14.68 0.63 -12.42
N ASP A 77 13.68 1.32 -12.96
CA ASP A 77 12.56 1.88 -12.20
C ASP A 77 11.73 0.80 -11.54
N GLN A 78 11.47 -0.31 -12.24
CA GLN A 78 10.78 -1.46 -11.68
C GLN A 78 11.56 -2.07 -10.51
N ALA A 79 12.87 -2.29 -10.66
CA ALA A 79 13.71 -2.78 -9.57
C ALA A 79 13.78 -1.79 -8.39
N PHE A 80 13.75 -0.49 -8.66
CA PHE A 80 13.72 0.53 -7.63
C PHE A 80 12.37 0.56 -6.89
N PHE A 81 11.27 0.39 -7.61
CA PHE A 81 9.94 0.26 -7.05
C PHE A 81 9.84 -0.97 -6.14
N ASP A 82 10.32 -2.13 -6.60
CA ASP A 82 10.32 -3.37 -5.80
C ASP A 82 11.08 -3.22 -4.48
N LYS A 83 12.24 -2.55 -4.51
CA LYS A 83 12.99 -2.21 -3.28
C LYS A 83 12.20 -1.32 -2.34
N LYS A 84 11.54 -0.27 -2.86
CA LYS A 84 10.69 0.60 -2.04
C LYS A 84 9.51 -0.15 -1.44
N MET A 85 8.89 -1.04 -2.22
CA MET A 85 7.79 -1.88 -1.75
C MET A 85 8.23 -2.86 -0.67
N ALA A 86 9.42 -3.45 -0.80
CA ALA A 86 9.99 -4.32 0.22
C ALA A 86 10.19 -3.57 1.55
N ILE A 87 10.82 -2.38 1.52
CA ILE A 87 11.02 -1.55 2.72
C ILE A 87 9.68 -1.19 3.37
N LEU A 88 8.67 -0.82 2.58
CA LEU A 88 7.34 -0.50 3.10
C LEU A 88 6.69 -1.71 3.75
N ARG A 89 6.70 -2.87 3.09
CA ARG A 89 6.15 -4.12 3.65
C ARG A 89 6.84 -4.49 4.96
N ASP A 90 8.17 -4.43 5.00
CA ASP A 90 8.95 -4.71 6.21
C ASP A 90 8.59 -3.72 7.33
N GLY A 91 8.47 -2.43 7.01
CA GLY A 91 8.02 -1.41 7.95
C GLY A 91 6.61 -1.69 8.50
N PHE A 92 5.66 -2.10 7.66
CA PHE A 92 4.32 -2.48 8.11
C PHE A 92 4.33 -3.73 9.01
N ILE A 93 5.14 -4.74 8.68
CA ILE A 93 5.29 -5.93 9.51
C ILE A 93 5.85 -5.54 10.88
N GLN A 94 6.90 -4.71 10.92
CA GLN A 94 7.49 -4.21 12.17
C GLN A 94 6.46 -3.44 13.01
N LEU A 95 5.74 -2.50 12.39
CA LEU A 95 4.69 -1.74 13.09
C LEU A 95 3.60 -2.64 13.65
N ASN A 96 3.16 -3.66 12.91
CA ASN A 96 2.18 -4.62 13.41
C ASN A 96 2.73 -5.41 14.59
N THR A 97 3.99 -5.87 14.52
CA THR A 97 4.61 -6.58 15.66
C THR A 97 4.78 -5.69 16.89
N ASP A 98 5.08 -4.41 16.69
CA ASP A 98 5.22 -3.46 17.80
C ASP A 98 3.87 -3.08 18.38
N GLN A 99 2.82 -2.98 17.55
CA GLN A 99 1.44 -2.82 18.01
C GLN A 99 1.02 -4.02 18.88
N GLU A 100 1.26 -5.25 18.44
CA GLU A 100 0.92 -6.45 19.22
C GLU A 100 1.67 -6.51 20.56
N LYS A 101 2.96 -6.12 20.58
CA LYS A 101 3.73 -6.03 21.82
C LYS A 101 3.15 -4.97 22.75
N LEU A 102 2.87 -3.78 22.23
CA LEU A 102 2.32 -2.68 23.02
C LEU A 102 0.94 -3.03 23.59
N GLU A 103 0.09 -3.72 22.83
CA GLU A 103 -1.20 -4.21 23.30
C GLU A 103 -1.03 -5.22 24.45
N LYS A 104 -0.07 -6.14 24.35
CA LYS A 104 0.25 -7.08 25.45
C LYS A 104 0.77 -6.37 26.69
N GLU A 105 1.71 -5.43 26.53
CA GLU A 105 2.25 -4.63 27.63
C GLU A 105 1.15 -3.81 28.31
N LYS A 106 0.26 -3.21 27.53
CA LYS A 106 -0.90 -2.48 28.04
C LYS A 106 -1.81 -3.37 28.88
N LEU A 107 -2.14 -4.56 28.39
CA LEU A 107 -2.96 -5.53 29.14
C LEU A 107 -2.30 -5.94 30.45
N LEU A 108 -1.00 -6.23 30.44
CA LEU A 108 -0.25 -6.58 31.64
C LEU A 108 -0.22 -5.43 32.65
N PHE A 109 0.03 -4.20 32.17
CA PHE A 109 0.04 -3.01 33.00
C PHE A 109 -1.33 -2.72 33.61
N GLU A 110 -2.42 -2.88 32.85
CA GLU A 110 -3.78 -2.73 33.36
C GLU A 110 -4.10 -3.79 34.42
N ALA A 111 -3.69 -5.04 34.22
CA ALA A 111 -3.85 -6.10 35.21
C ALA A 111 -3.06 -5.82 36.49
N GLU A 112 -1.79 -5.43 36.37
CA GLU A 112 -0.94 -5.07 37.52
C GLU A 112 -1.53 -3.87 38.27
N LYS A 113 -1.95 -2.82 37.55
CA LYS A 113 -2.58 -1.64 38.13
C LYS A 113 -3.86 -1.99 38.89
N SER A 114 -4.70 -2.86 38.32
CA SER A 114 -5.96 -3.29 38.93
C SER A 114 -5.71 -4.15 40.18
N THR A 115 -4.70 -5.01 40.14
CA THR A 115 -4.30 -5.83 41.29
C THR A 115 -3.74 -4.95 42.40
N ARG A 116 -2.87 -3.99 42.06
CA ARG A 116 -2.26 -3.05 43.01
C ARG A 116 -3.28 -2.09 43.60
N SER A 117 -4.22 -1.58 42.80
CA SER A 117 -5.30 -0.74 43.32
C SER A 117 -6.24 -1.54 44.22
N GLY A 118 -6.58 -2.78 43.85
CA GLY A 118 -7.38 -3.68 44.68
C GLY A 118 -6.69 -4.00 46.02
N LEU A 119 -5.39 -4.28 46.00
CA LEU A 119 -4.60 -4.52 47.22
C LEU A 119 -4.52 -3.27 48.10
N ALA A 120 -4.22 -2.10 47.52
CA ALA A 120 -4.17 -0.84 48.27
C ALA A 120 -5.55 -0.46 48.85
N SER A 121 -6.64 -0.69 48.10
CA SER A 121 -8.00 -0.48 48.58
C SER A 121 -8.34 -1.41 49.74
N LYS A 122 -8.02 -2.71 49.64
CA LYS A 122 -8.19 -3.68 50.73
C LYS A 122 -7.35 -3.34 51.97
N GLU A 123 -6.09 -2.95 51.80
CA GLU A 123 -5.22 -2.55 52.91
C GLU A 123 -5.74 -1.29 53.62
N ASN A 124 -6.19 -0.29 52.85
CA ASN A 124 -6.81 0.92 53.40
C ASN A 124 -8.13 0.61 54.12
N SER A 125 -8.96 -0.27 53.55
CA SER A 125 -10.22 -0.73 54.17
C SER A 125 -9.95 -1.47 55.48
N ALA A 126 -9.01 -2.41 55.51
CA ALA A 126 -8.61 -3.12 56.72
C ALA A 126 -8.03 -2.18 57.79
N LYS A 127 -7.24 -1.17 57.39
CA LYS A 127 -6.71 -0.15 58.30
C LYS A 127 -7.83 0.71 58.89
N LEU A 128 -8.80 1.12 58.09
CA LEU A 128 -9.96 1.90 58.52
C LEU A 128 -10.83 1.09 59.48
N ALA A 129 -11.13 -0.17 59.15
CA ALA A 129 -11.84 -1.11 60.02
C ALA A 129 -11.19 -1.22 61.41
N ARG A 130 -9.86 -1.39 61.46
CA ARG A 130 -9.11 -1.44 62.73
C ARG A 130 -9.24 -0.15 63.55
N MET A 131 -9.30 1.02 62.91
CA MET A 131 -9.51 2.29 63.61
C MET A 131 -10.92 2.43 64.18
N LEU A 132 -11.95 1.98 63.45
CA LEU A 132 -13.36 2.09 63.87
C LEU A 132 -13.66 1.26 65.13
N PHE A 133 -13.01 0.10 65.27
CA PHE A 133 -13.16 -0.79 66.43
C PHE A 133 -12.02 -0.65 67.45
N GLN A 134 -11.18 0.39 67.33
CA GLN A 134 -10.07 0.62 68.24
C GLN A 134 -10.56 0.78 69.69
N GLY A 135 -9.95 0.03 70.62
CA GLY A 135 -10.29 0.05 72.05
C GLY A 135 -11.45 -0.86 72.46
N VAL A 136 -11.98 -1.67 71.54
CA VAL A 136 -12.89 -2.77 71.87
C VAL A 136 -12.08 -3.95 72.44
N ASN A 137 -12.35 -4.34 73.68
CA ASN A 137 -11.62 -5.39 74.41
C ASN A 137 -12.53 -6.50 74.96
N SER A 138 -13.78 -6.55 74.52
CA SER A 138 -14.79 -7.48 75.01
C SER A 138 -15.90 -7.66 73.98
N GLN A 139 -16.46 -8.87 73.91
CA GLN A 139 -17.57 -9.21 73.01
C GLN A 139 -18.80 -8.32 73.20
N LEU A 140 -19.06 -7.87 74.44
CA LEU A 140 -20.17 -6.96 74.72
C LEU A 140 -19.88 -5.54 74.20
N ALA A 141 -18.63 -5.08 74.34
CA ALA A 141 -18.18 -3.79 73.83
C ALA A 141 -18.18 -3.76 72.30
N LEU A 142 -17.84 -4.89 71.65
CA LEU A 142 -17.88 -5.04 70.20
C LEU A 142 -19.29 -4.88 69.65
N LYS A 143 -20.27 -5.61 70.21
CA LYS A 143 -21.68 -5.50 69.83
C LYS A 143 -22.25 -4.10 70.03
N LYS A 144 -21.83 -3.41 71.10
CA LYS A 144 -22.25 -2.04 71.38
C LYS A 144 -21.68 -1.08 70.34
N ARG A 145 -20.36 -1.12 70.11
CA ARG A 145 -19.69 -0.27 69.12
C ARG A 145 -20.20 -0.49 67.71
N TYR A 146 -20.44 -1.74 67.32
CA TYR A 146 -21.04 -2.06 66.04
C TYR A 146 -22.41 -1.38 65.86
N LYS A 147 -23.32 -1.50 66.84
CA LYS A 147 -24.63 -0.83 66.77
C LYS A 147 -24.52 0.69 66.71
N ASP A 148 -23.58 1.28 67.46
CA ASP A 148 -23.34 2.72 67.44
C ASP A 148 -22.83 3.18 66.06
N LEU A 149 -21.88 2.43 65.47
CA LEU A 149 -21.34 2.70 64.14
C LEU A 149 -22.41 2.55 63.06
N ILE A 150 -23.22 1.49 63.06
CA ILE A 150 -24.32 1.32 62.10
C ILE A 150 -25.34 2.44 62.25
N LYS A 151 -25.66 2.85 63.48
CA LYS A 151 -26.58 3.97 63.72
C LYS A 151 -26.03 5.30 63.20
N MET A 152 -24.71 5.50 63.19
CA MET A 152 -24.08 6.71 62.65
C MET A 152 -24.00 6.67 61.12
N TYR A 153 -23.57 5.54 60.54
CA TYR A 153 -23.23 5.41 59.13
C TYR A 153 -24.33 4.82 58.24
N HIS A 154 -25.54 4.54 58.78
CA HIS A 154 -26.67 4.06 57.99
C HIS A 154 -26.97 4.98 56.79
N PRO A 155 -27.24 4.45 55.58
CA PRO A 155 -27.43 5.24 54.35
C PRO A 155 -28.56 6.27 54.44
N ASP A 156 -29.51 6.09 55.36
CA ASP A 156 -30.62 7.04 55.60
C ASP A 156 -30.21 8.28 56.42
N ASN A 157 -28.97 8.36 56.91
CA ASN A 157 -28.45 9.49 57.67
C ASN A 157 -27.64 10.45 56.79
N VAL A 158 -27.50 11.72 57.23
CA VAL A 158 -26.75 12.77 56.51
C VAL A 158 -25.27 12.43 56.29
N ALA A 159 -24.66 11.66 57.20
CA ALA A 159 -23.29 11.14 57.10
C ALA A 159 -23.25 9.64 56.75
N GLY A 160 -24.37 9.12 56.23
CA GLY A 160 -24.53 7.73 55.86
C GLY A 160 -23.79 7.37 54.59
N ASP A 161 -23.16 6.20 54.58
CA ASP A 161 -22.48 5.66 53.41
C ASP A 161 -22.64 4.14 53.38
N ASN A 162 -23.19 3.65 52.27
CA ASN A 162 -23.42 2.22 52.07
C ASN A 162 -22.10 1.44 52.03
N GLU A 163 -21.02 2.04 51.49
CA GLU A 163 -19.70 1.42 51.47
C GLU A 163 -19.13 1.28 52.89
N MET A 164 -19.30 2.31 53.73
CA MET A 164 -18.89 2.27 55.14
C MET A 164 -19.66 1.22 55.95
N VAL A 165 -20.97 1.08 55.73
CA VAL A 165 -21.77 0.05 56.42
C VAL A 165 -21.29 -1.36 56.07
N LEU A 166 -21.01 -1.63 54.80
CA LEU A 166 -20.47 -2.93 54.38
C LEU A 166 -19.11 -3.20 55.05
N MET A 167 -18.21 -2.22 55.09
CA MET A 167 -16.91 -2.34 55.77
C MET A 167 -17.07 -2.58 57.28
N ILE A 168 -18.00 -1.89 57.94
CA ILE A 168 -18.29 -2.06 59.38
C ILE A 168 -18.81 -3.48 59.67
N ASN A 169 -19.67 -4.02 58.80
CA ASN A 169 -20.23 -5.37 58.94
C ASN A 169 -19.15 -6.45 58.81
N GLU A 170 -18.29 -6.34 57.79
CA GLU A 170 -17.19 -7.28 57.55
C GLU A 170 -16.22 -7.30 58.74
N ALA A 171 -15.77 -6.12 59.18
CA ALA A 171 -14.86 -5.98 60.32
C ALA A 171 -15.47 -6.48 61.64
N TYR A 172 -16.78 -6.29 61.85
CA TYR A 172 -17.46 -6.82 63.02
C TYR A 172 -17.50 -8.35 63.01
N GLU A 173 -17.79 -8.99 61.88
CA GLU A 173 -17.81 -10.45 61.79
C GLU A 173 -16.41 -11.05 61.98
N GLU A 174 -15.36 -10.43 61.45
CA GLU A 174 -13.97 -10.85 61.71
C GLU A 174 -13.62 -10.80 63.20
N LEU A 175 -13.78 -9.64 63.85
CA LEU A 175 -13.48 -9.47 65.27
C LEU A 175 -14.35 -10.35 66.16
N ARG A 176 -15.62 -10.55 65.76
CA ARG A 176 -16.54 -11.42 66.48
C ARG A 176 -16.05 -12.87 66.43
N GLN A 177 -15.56 -13.34 65.28
CA GLN A 177 -14.97 -14.67 65.14
C GLN A 177 -13.70 -14.80 65.97
N GLU A 178 -12.83 -13.80 65.99
CA GLU A 178 -11.62 -13.77 66.84
C GLU A 178 -11.98 -13.94 68.33
N PHE A 179 -12.91 -13.14 68.86
CA PHE A 179 -13.37 -13.28 70.25
C PHE A 179 -14.09 -14.60 70.52
N GLU A 180 -14.82 -15.16 69.55
CA GLU A 180 -15.46 -16.47 69.69
C GLU A 180 -14.42 -17.62 69.71
N LEU A 181 -13.30 -17.47 69.01
CA LEU A 181 -12.18 -18.42 69.01
C LEU A 181 -11.34 -18.33 70.28
N GLU A 182 -11.03 -17.11 70.75
CA GLU A 182 -10.32 -16.88 72.02
C GLU A 182 -11.08 -17.43 73.23
N MET A 183 -12.41 -17.48 73.17
CA MET A 183 -13.27 -18.06 74.23
C MET A 183 -13.37 -19.59 74.17
N ARG A 184 -12.91 -20.23 73.09
CA ARG A 184 -12.90 -21.70 72.90
C ARG A 184 -11.53 -22.34 73.14
N ALA A 185 -10.46 -21.53 73.19
CA ALA A 185 -9.10 -21.93 73.54
C ALA A 185 -8.90 -21.89 75.07
#